data_AF-A0A921LT02-F1
#
_entry.id   AF-A0A921LT02-F1
#
_cell.length_a   1.000
_cell.length_b   1.000
_cell.length_c   1.000
_cell.angle_alpha   90.00
_cell.angle_beta   90.00
_cell.angle_gamma   90.00
#
_symmetry.space_group_name_H-M   'P 1'
#
loop_
_entity.id
_entity.type
_entity.pdbx_description
1 polymer ?
#
loop_
_entity_poly.entity_id
_entity_poly.type
_entity_poly.pdbx_seq_one_letter_code
_entity_poly.pdbx_strand_id
1 'polypeptide(L)' 'FTEAVGAECYFCPPHHPWDRGTNENTNGLLRQYFPKGCDLDAVSDEEVERVYDELNRRPRKRLGYLTPYEVYRSASLHLL' A
#
# COMPACT_ATOMS: atom_id res chain seq x y z
N PHE A 1 14.74 -4.56 18.27
CA PHE A 1 13.77 -4.46 17.16
C PHE A 1 14.46 -4.74 15.83
N THR A 2 15.46 -3.95 15.44
CA THR A 2 16.29 -4.18 14.24
C THR A 2 16.91 -5.58 14.19
N GLU A 3 17.44 -6.10 15.31
CA GLU A 3 18.03 -7.45 15.39
C GLU A 3 17.04 -8.58 15.08
N ALA A 4 15.75 -8.41 15.35
CA ALA A 4 14.74 -9.44 15.09
C ALA A 4 14.25 -9.43 13.63
N VAL A 5 14.28 -8.25 12.98
CA VAL A 5 13.79 -8.06 11.60
C VAL A 5 14.93 -8.24 10.58
N GLY A 6 16.19 -8.10 11.00
CA GLY A 6 17.35 -8.15 10.11
C GLY A 6 17.44 -6.96 9.15
N ALA A 7 16.78 -5.85 9.48
CA ALA A 7 16.70 -4.65 8.64
C ALA A 7 16.92 -3.37 9.47
N GLU A 8 17.48 -2.35 8.82
CA GLU A 8 17.57 -1.00 9.38
C GLU A 8 16.17 -0.42 9.60
N CYS A 9 15.97 0.21 10.76
CA CYS A 9 14.68 0.77 11.14
C CYS A 9 14.81 2.27 11.31
N TYR A 10 13.93 3.02 10.65
CA TYR A 10 13.92 4.48 10.68
C TYR A 10 12.58 4.98 11.24
N PHE A 11 12.63 6.06 12.02
CA PHE A 11 11.46 6.70 12.61
C PHE A 11 11.37 8.16 12.15
N CYS A 12 10.15 8.62 11.85
CA CYS A 12 9.93 10.02 11.52
C CYS A 12 9.94 10.86 12.80
N PRO A 13 10.54 12.06 12.78
CA PRO A 13 10.47 12.99 13.90
C PRO A 13 9.03 13.35 14.28
N PRO A 14 8.75 13.68 15.55
CA PRO A 14 7.47 14.23 15.95
C PRO A 14 7.11 15.46 15.10
N HIS A 15 5.83 15.60 14.73
CA HIS A 15 5.31 16.72 13.93
C HIS A 15 5.84 16.81 12.48
N HIS A 16 6.40 15.73 11.92
CA HIS A 16 6.83 15.66 10.52
C HIS A 16 5.95 14.68 9.69
N PRO A 17 4.66 15.00 9.46
CA PRO A 17 3.77 14.10 8.71
C PRO A 17 4.17 13.92 7.24
N TRP A 18 4.89 14.89 6.65
CA TRP A 18 5.32 14.83 5.25
C TRP A 18 6.36 13.73 4.98
N ASP A 19 7.12 13.31 6.00
CA ASP A 19 8.09 12.21 5.88
C ASP A 19 7.40 10.86 5.62
N ARG A 20 6.08 10.77 5.86
CA ARG A 20 5.25 9.59 5.60
C ARG A 20 4.19 9.81 4.52
N GLY A 21 4.34 10.83 3.67
CA GLY A 21 3.31 11.21 2.71
C GLY A 21 2.82 10.07 1.81
N THR A 22 3.73 9.16 1.41
CA THR A 22 3.36 7.96 0.62
C THR A 22 2.50 6.99 1.43
N ASN A 23 2.84 6.74 2.69
CA ASN A 23 2.07 5.84 3.56
C ASN A 23 0.68 6.42 3.83
N GLU A 24 0.58 7.73 4.08
CA GLU A 24 -0.70 8.38 4.30
C GLU A 24 -1.58 8.35 3.03
N ASN A 25 -0.99 8.51 1.84
CA ASN A 25 -1.71 8.35 0.58
C ASN A 25 -2.24 6.91 0.40
N THR A 26 -1.41 5.90 0.70
CA THR A 26 -1.80 4.48 0.63
C THR A 26 -2.90 4.16 1.65
N ASN A 27 -2.79 4.66 2.88
CA ASN A 27 -3.83 4.53 3.89
C ASN A 27 -5.16 5.14 3.42
N GLY A 28 -5.13 6.30 2.77
CA GLY A 28 -6.32 6.91 2.18
C GLY A 28 -7.01 6.03 1.12
N LEU A 29 -6.24 5.27 0.35
CA LEU A 29 -6.79 4.31 -0.61
C LEU A 29 -7.41 3.09 0.08
N LEU A 30 -6.77 2.56 1.12
CA LEU A 30 -7.32 1.47 1.94
C LEU A 30 -8.65 1.86 2.57
N ARG A 31 -8.82 3.13 2.97
CA ARG A 31 -10.09 3.63 3.52
C ARG A 31 -11.26 3.66 2.53
N GLN A 32 -11.02 3.45 1.23
CA GLN A 32 -12.09 3.24 0.26
C GLN A 32 -12.75 1.87 0.41
N TYR A 33 -12.03 0.89 0.98
CA TYR A 33 -12.50 -0.48 1.20
C TYR A 33 -12.84 -0.76 2.65
N PHE A 34 -12.04 -0.20 3.57
CA PHE A 34 -12.22 -0.33 5.01
C PHE A 34 -12.48 1.05 5.62
N PRO A 35 -13.73 1.53 5.60
CA PRO A 35 -14.09 2.83 6.16
C PRO A 35 -13.71 2.95 7.63
N LYS A 36 -13.66 4.19 8.13
CA LYS A 36 -13.40 4.43 9.55
C LYS A 36 -14.49 3.80 10.42
N GLY A 37 -14.06 3.04 11.43
CA GLY A 37 -14.96 2.29 12.31
C GLY A 37 -15.28 0.87 11.82
N CYS A 38 -14.75 0.47 10.66
CA CYS A 38 -14.71 -0.94 10.27
C CYS A 38 -13.88 -1.73 11.28
N ASP A 39 -14.46 -2.81 11.79
CA ASP A 39 -13.77 -3.79 12.59
C ASP A 39 -12.90 -4.66 11.67
N LEU A 40 -11.58 -4.45 11.74
CA LEU A 40 -10.62 -5.16 10.90
C LEU A 40 -10.43 -6.61 11.36
N ASP A 41 -10.75 -6.95 12.61
CA ASP A 41 -10.67 -8.32 13.11
C ASP A 41 -11.77 -9.21 12.50
N ALA A 42 -12.84 -8.59 12.00
CA ALA A 42 -13.93 -9.25 11.29
C ALA A 42 -13.70 -9.35 9.76
N VAL A 43 -12.64 -8.73 9.23
CA VAL A 43 -12.30 -8.80 7.80
C VAL A 43 -11.60 -10.13 7.54
N SER A 44 -12.10 -10.90 6.57
CA SER A 44 -11.48 -12.18 6.23
C SER A 44 -10.17 -12.01 5.48
N ASP A 45 -9.26 -12.98 5.61
CA ASP A 45 -7.99 -12.97 4.88
C ASP A 45 -8.21 -12.91 3.36
N GLU A 46 -9.26 -13.53 2.84
CA GLU A 46 -9.61 -13.47 1.41
C GLU A 46 -10.04 -12.07 0.98
N GLU A 47 -10.72 -11.32 1.85
CA GLU A 47 -11.08 -9.94 1.58
C GLU A 47 -9.85 -9.03 1.61
N VAL A 48 -8.93 -9.24 2.57
CA VAL A 48 -7.65 -8.53 2.60
C VAL A 48 -6.87 -8.79 1.32
N GLU A 49 -6.73 -10.05 0.90
CA GLU A 49 -6.00 -10.44 -0.31
C GLU A 49 -6.63 -9.81 -1.56
N ARG A 50 -7.97 -9.83 -1.66
CA ARG A 50 -8.71 -9.22 -2.77
C ARG A 50 -8.42 -7.72 -2.88
N VAL A 51 -8.45 -6.99 -1.77
CA VAL A 51 -8.18 -5.54 -1.74
C VAL A 51 -6.70 -5.25 -2.04
N TYR A 52 -5.79 -6.05 -1.49
CA TYR A 52 -4.35 -5.98 -1.78
C TYR A 52 -4.09 -6.11 -3.28
N ASP A 53 -4.68 -7.13 -3.90
CA ASP A 53 -4.56 -7.41 -5.32
C ASP A 53 -5.13 -6.28 -6.19
N GLU A 54 -6.31 -5.77 -5.84
CA GLU A 54 -6.92 -4.66 -6.57
C GLU A 54 -6.07 -3.39 -6.48
N LEU A 55 -5.54 -3.06 -5.30
CA LEU A 55 -4.70 -1.87 -5.10
C LEU A 55 -3.38 -1.95 -5.86
N ASN A 56 -2.78 -3.14 -5.94
CA ASN A 56 -1.53 -3.39 -6.65
C ASN A 56 -1.70 -3.49 -8.17
N ARG A 57 -2.90 -3.83 -8.66
CA ARG A 57 -3.26 -3.82 -10.09
C ARG A 57 -3.94 -2.53 -10.53
N ARG A 58 -4.13 -1.56 -9.64
CA ARG A 58 -4.73 -0.26 -9.97
C ARG A 58 -3.70 0.67 -10.62
N PRO A 59 -3.91 1.15 -11.87
CA PRO A 59 -3.05 2.13 -12.52
C PRO A 59 -2.82 3.40 -11.68
N ARG A 60 -1.58 3.87 -11.60
CA ARG A 60 -1.22 5.09 -10.84
C ARG A 60 -0.67 6.16 -11.76
N LYS A 61 -1.24 7.36 -11.72
CA LYS A 61 -0.75 8.52 -12.49
C LYS A 61 0.74 8.81 -12.21
N ARG A 62 1.20 8.66 -10.96
CA ARG A 62 2.61 8.84 -10.58
C ARG A 62 3.57 7.83 -11.25
N LEU A 63 3.06 6.67 -11.67
CA LEU A 63 3.81 5.62 -12.36
C LEU A 63 3.60 5.68 -13.88
N GLY A 64 3.17 6.82 -14.44
CA GLY A 64 2.87 6.91 -15.86
C GLY A 64 1.67 6.06 -16.29
N TYR A 65 0.70 5.87 -15.37
CA TYR A 65 -0.46 4.97 -15.54
C TYR A 65 -0.12 3.48 -15.57
N LEU A 66 1.10 3.08 -15.22
CA LEU A 66 1.41 1.70 -14.87
C LEU A 66 0.85 1.35 -13.49
N THR A 67 0.65 0.06 -13.25
CA THR A 67 0.26 -0.49 -11.96
C THR A 67 1.48 -0.68 -11.06
N PRO A 68 1.32 -0.60 -9.72
CA PRO A 68 2.40 -0.93 -8.78
C PRO A 68 3.01 -2.30 -9.04
N TYR A 69 2.18 -3.29 -9.37
CA TYR A 69 2.64 -4.64 -9.70
C TYR A 69 3.57 -4.67 -10.92
N GLU A 70 3.23 -3.97 -12.00
CA GLU A 70 4.06 -3.91 -13.21
C GLU A 70 5.42 -3.29 -12.94
N VAL A 71 5.45 -2.17 -12.21
CA VAL A 71 6.69 -1.48 -11.87
C VAL A 71 7.55 -2.34 -10.95
N TYR A 72 6.95 -3.01 -9.97
CA TYR A 72 7.68 -3.88 -9.04
C TYR A 72 8.23 -5.13 -9.72
N ARG A 73 7.45 -5.77 -10.58
CA ARG A 73 7.82 -7.02 -11.26
C ARG A 73 8.64 -6.81 -12.53
N SER A 74 8.81 -5.56 -12.97
CA SER A 74 9.37 -5.21 -14.28
C SER A 74 8.71 -5.97 -15.44
N ALA A 75 7.41 -6.26 -15.31
CA ALA A 75 6.63 -7.06 -16.25
C ALA A 75 5.35 -6.32 -16.60
N SER A 76 5.12 -6.05 -17.89
CA SER A 76 3.88 -5.42 -18.35
C SER A 76 2.70 -6.38 -18.20
N LEU A 77 1.64 -5.93 -17.53
CA LEU A 77 0.35 -6.63 -17.45
C LEU A 77 -0.58 -6.17 -18.58
N HIS A 78 -0.30 -5.02 -19.19
CA HIS A 78 -0.99 -4.57 -20.38
C HIS A 78 -0.40 -5.26 -21.61
N LEU A 79 -1.22 -6.06 -22.28
CA LEU A 79 -1.00 -6.52 -23.65
C LEU A 79 -1.16 -5.30 -24.57
N LEU A 80 -0.04 -4.65 -24.89
CA LEU A 80 0.12 -4.02 -26.20
C LEU A 80 0.81 -5.05 -27.11
#